data_AF-A0ABD5R5C8-F1
#
_entry.id   AF-A0ABD5R5C8-F1
#
_cell.length_a   1.000
_cell.length_b   1.000
_cell.length_c   1.000
_cell.angle_alpha   90.00
_cell.angle_beta   90.00
_cell.angle_gamma   90.00
#
_symmetry.space_group_name_H-M   'P 1'
#
loop_
_entity.id
_entity.type
_entity.pdbx_description
1 polymer ?
#
loop_
_entity_poly.entity_id
_entity_poly.type
_entity_poly.pdbx_seq_one_letter_code
_entity_poly.pdbx_strand_id
1 'polypeptide(L)'
;MESEEEIPALSPDVGYIASLLHPLKIASSTEHFEEWICENKEDDLDDLVPGYVFFFETGIRALAVGGSISPVFDLDYPYVLQRAEGEMIDPDKIPESNERLDFFRNLKQIQQQIRPVTDWENISTVQDAVAPLLDLSAKLIEIAEPVPEANLSKDTAIEYATRIQLVDRYTNTRQYGPRGYGPTNLDRWLLSGPRENAISGYVRTVQFVWRELLQDENTYQDSVLPDLNKVTMWSSDHRGDSSELSLQTFYGDIRGQFLTPIDKQLESLTGGRLVEPDDILEARSEIPEDVLSPFLTSVEPPSRSELTLEEELDYVLFWNNAEWLGSTTFSKDATFETTLWGLAITFLREDADFPIHVARFKHPVKSGEGNRYSYTLLQRLGHRGIGDPSGWLIFYEVGTDFSGSEAAVKYIEKCIAEVQDFWPIEVRELTIGIEEFRRLMATRLADDYLQNELEAQDASMKLNSARGVLLELLGYFALTAQEGDLPVFWSEDLGAGEVDLLVIEQDQYRVIECKADPGAVRFSDEIPKLRSKARPLQDDGTTALEFMFWESPTEETANSLRSAGIEYTVLPNHSSFDNLSLDRIQDAFAQSIPDVRFDDPMGPVRRFSGIREDLFWYLTLTENRQ
;
A
#
# COMPACT_ATOMS: atom_id res chain seq x y z
N MET A 1 -50.57 41.03 2.64
CA MET A 1 -49.99 39.72 2.33
C MET A 1 -48.51 39.96 2.26
N GLU A 2 -47.88 39.96 3.42
CA GLU A 2 -46.43 39.81 3.52
C GLU A 2 -46.16 38.37 3.08
N SER A 3 -45.31 38.21 2.06
CA SER A 3 -44.76 36.93 1.68
C SER A 3 -43.89 36.46 2.83
N GLU A 4 -44.23 35.31 3.44
CA GLU A 4 -43.31 34.58 4.29
C GLU A 4 -42.04 34.33 3.47
N GLU A 5 -40.94 34.95 3.87
CA GLU A 5 -39.60 34.59 3.38
C GLU A 5 -39.38 33.12 3.75
N GLU A 6 -39.26 32.25 2.75
CA GLU A 6 -38.70 30.91 2.93
C GLU A 6 -37.28 31.09 3.51
N ILE A 7 -37.14 30.85 4.81
CA ILE A 7 -35.83 30.77 5.45
C ILE A 7 -35.22 29.45 4.97
N PRO A 8 -34.12 29.46 4.20
CA PRO A 8 -33.47 28.22 3.79
C PRO A 8 -33.03 27.42 5.01
N ALA A 9 -33.10 26.09 4.92
CA ALA A 9 -32.62 25.20 5.98
C ALA A 9 -31.19 25.57 6.39
N LEU A 10 -30.95 25.75 7.69
CA LEU A 10 -29.69 26.27 8.22
C LEU A 10 -28.54 25.25 8.16
N SER A 11 -28.87 23.95 8.10
CA SER A 11 -27.91 22.87 7.91
C SER A 11 -28.58 21.76 7.11
N PRO A 12 -28.20 21.54 5.83
CA PRO A 12 -28.60 20.36 5.09
C PRO A 12 -28.11 19.08 5.84
N ASP A 13 -28.74 17.93 5.58
CA ASP A 13 -28.34 16.61 6.07
C ASP A 13 -28.49 16.34 7.59
N VAL A 14 -29.10 17.25 8.35
CA VAL A 14 -29.37 17.02 9.79
C VAL A 14 -30.30 15.83 10.00
N GLY A 15 -31.32 15.67 9.15
CA GLY A 15 -32.20 14.52 9.19
C GLY A 15 -31.42 13.22 8.99
N TYR A 16 -30.50 13.21 8.02
CA TYR A 16 -29.65 12.05 7.74
C TYR A 16 -28.74 11.68 8.92
N ILE A 17 -27.95 12.61 9.47
CA ILE A 17 -27.02 12.30 10.57
C ILE A 17 -27.77 11.98 11.87
N ALA A 18 -28.83 12.72 12.19
CA ALA A 18 -29.65 12.48 13.40
C ALA A 18 -30.23 11.06 13.39
N SER A 19 -30.90 10.70 12.29
CA SER A 19 -31.54 9.39 12.14
C SER A 19 -30.55 8.25 11.99
N LEU A 20 -29.33 8.51 11.50
CA LEU A 20 -28.27 7.51 11.43
C LEU A 20 -27.78 7.08 12.82
N LEU A 21 -27.67 8.04 13.75
CA LEU A 21 -27.16 7.80 15.09
C LEU A 21 -28.26 7.40 16.10
N HIS A 22 -29.52 7.71 15.81
CA HIS A 22 -30.64 7.38 16.69
C HIS A 22 -30.76 5.87 17.04
N PRO A 23 -30.52 4.93 16.10
CA PRO A 23 -30.43 3.50 16.43
C PRO A 23 -29.40 3.16 17.51
N LEU A 24 -28.25 3.85 17.52
CA LEU A 24 -27.22 3.65 18.54
C LEU A 24 -27.72 4.11 19.92
N LYS A 25 -28.43 5.24 19.96
CA LYS A 25 -29.07 5.75 21.18
C LYS A 25 -30.08 4.76 21.75
N ILE A 26 -30.92 4.17 20.91
CA ILE A 26 -31.87 3.13 21.34
C ILE A 26 -31.10 1.92 21.89
N ALA A 27 -30.14 1.40 21.11
CA ALA A 27 -29.36 0.23 21.50
C ALA A 27 -28.55 0.42 22.79
N SER A 28 -28.12 1.65 23.09
CA SER A 28 -27.32 1.99 24.29
C SER A 28 -28.07 1.83 25.61
N SER A 29 -29.37 1.52 25.58
CA SER A 29 -30.17 1.17 26.76
C SER A 29 -29.86 -0.26 27.21
N THR A 30 -28.64 -0.50 27.69
CA THR A 30 -28.09 -1.81 28.05
C THR A 30 -28.97 -2.57 29.05
N GLU A 31 -29.48 -1.90 30.08
CA GLU A 31 -30.39 -2.50 31.07
C GLU A 31 -31.68 -3.02 30.42
N HIS A 32 -32.32 -2.23 29.55
CA HIS A 32 -33.54 -2.65 28.84
C HIS A 32 -33.28 -3.80 27.85
N PHE A 33 -32.11 -3.78 27.19
CA PHE A 33 -31.71 -4.89 26.31
C PHE A 33 -31.52 -6.18 27.11
N GLU A 34 -30.82 -6.12 28.24
CA GLU A 34 -30.60 -7.25 29.14
C GLU A 34 -31.93 -7.82 29.66
N GLU A 35 -32.83 -6.96 30.16
CA GLU A 35 -34.16 -7.34 30.60
C GLU A 35 -34.94 -8.08 29.49
N TRP A 36 -34.94 -7.53 28.27
CA TRP A 36 -35.63 -8.13 27.13
C TRP A 36 -35.06 -9.51 26.74
N ILE A 37 -33.74 -9.67 26.70
CA ILE A 37 -33.12 -10.97 26.40
C ILE A 37 -33.44 -11.99 27.50
N CYS A 38 -33.33 -11.58 28.77
CA CYS A 38 -33.60 -12.45 29.92
C CYS A 38 -35.06 -12.92 29.99
N GLU A 39 -36.01 -12.07 29.60
CA GLU A 39 -37.44 -12.43 29.50
C GLU A 39 -37.70 -13.53 28.47
N ASN A 40 -36.94 -13.53 27.36
CA ASN A 40 -37.09 -14.49 26.27
C ASN A 40 -36.38 -15.84 26.55
N LYS A 41 -35.45 -15.91 27.51
CA LYS A 41 -34.75 -17.13 28.01
C LYS A 41 -34.04 -18.00 26.95
N GLU A 42 -33.90 -17.54 25.72
CA GLU A 42 -33.35 -18.32 24.62
C GLU A 42 -31.84 -18.16 24.44
N ASP A 43 -31.27 -17.03 24.86
CA ASP A 43 -29.88 -16.67 24.56
C ASP A 43 -29.07 -16.37 25.83
N ASP A 44 -27.78 -16.70 25.80
CA ASP A 44 -26.78 -16.21 26.75
C ASP A 44 -26.32 -14.82 26.31
N LEU A 45 -26.25 -13.85 27.22
CA LEU A 45 -25.87 -12.47 26.91
C LEU A 45 -24.44 -12.40 26.39
N ASP A 46 -23.52 -13.20 26.95
CA ASP A 46 -22.11 -13.21 26.54
C ASP A 46 -21.96 -13.66 25.08
N ASP A 47 -22.81 -14.58 24.60
CA ASP A 47 -22.83 -15.03 23.21
C ASP A 47 -23.30 -13.93 22.24
N LEU A 48 -24.02 -12.92 22.72
CA LEU A 48 -24.52 -11.79 21.92
C LEU A 48 -23.55 -10.61 21.87
N VAL A 49 -22.60 -10.51 22.79
CA VAL A 49 -21.67 -9.36 22.89
C VAL A 49 -20.93 -9.07 21.58
N PRO A 50 -20.36 -10.06 20.85
CA PRO A 50 -19.66 -9.78 19.59
C PRO A 50 -20.54 -9.06 18.55
N GLY A 51 -21.82 -9.43 18.49
CA GLY A 51 -22.78 -8.83 17.58
C GLY A 51 -23.33 -7.49 18.04
N TYR A 52 -23.51 -7.32 19.35
CA TYR A 52 -23.87 -6.03 19.94
C TYR A 52 -22.78 -4.98 19.69
N VAL A 53 -21.50 -5.30 19.95
CA VAL A 53 -20.37 -4.42 19.63
C VAL A 53 -20.31 -4.12 18.13
N PHE A 54 -20.53 -5.13 17.28
CA PHE A 54 -20.55 -4.96 15.83
C PHE A 54 -21.67 -4.02 15.34
N PHE A 55 -22.80 -3.94 16.06
CA PHE A 55 -23.88 -2.98 15.77
C PHE A 55 -23.43 -1.53 15.95
N PHE A 56 -22.73 -1.22 17.05
CA PHE A 56 -22.16 0.12 17.25
C PHE A 56 -21.06 0.42 16.23
N GLU A 57 -20.19 -0.55 15.94
CA GLU A 57 -19.16 -0.41 14.91
C GLU A 57 -19.76 -0.09 13.52
N THR A 58 -20.90 -0.70 13.19
CA THR A 58 -21.67 -0.42 11.97
C THR A 58 -22.13 1.04 11.91
N GLY A 59 -22.62 1.59 13.02
CA GLY A 59 -23.01 3.01 13.09
C GLY A 59 -21.83 3.98 13.02
N ILE A 60 -20.72 3.67 13.69
CA ILE A 60 -19.49 4.48 13.66
C ILE A 60 -18.95 4.56 12.23
N ARG A 61 -18.87 3.43 11.52
CA ARG A 61 -18.43 3.39 10.12
C ARG A 61 -19.38 4.13 9.19
N ALA A 62 -20.69 3.98 9.40
CA ALA A 62 -21.67 4.70 8.63
C ALA A 62 -21.56 6.22 8.85
N LEU A 63 -21.27 6.66 10.08
CA LEU A 63 -21.00 8.06 10.38
C LEU A 63 -19.68 8.54 9.76
N ALA A 64 -18.63 7.71 9.74
CA ALA A 64 -17.37 8.08 9.09
C ALA A 64 -17.59 8.42 7.60
N VAL A 65 -18.37 7.61 6.89
CA VAL A 65 -18.71 7.87 5.47
C VAL A 65 -19.71 9.01 5.34
N GLY A 66 -20.79 9.00 6.12
CA GLY A 66 -21.87 9.97 6.00
C GLY A 66 -21.47 11.37 6.47
N GLY A 67 -20.82 11.46 7.62
CA GLY A 67 -20.33 12.71 8.21
C GLY A 67 -19.21 13.35 7.40
N SER A 68 -18.34 12.56 6.77
CA SER A 68 -17.25 13.11 5.94
C SER A 68 -17.72 13.82 4.67
N ILE A 69 -18.94 13.54 4.19
CA ILE A 69 -19.52 14.23 3.02
C ILE A 69 -20.67 15.17 3.40
N SER A 70 -21.06 15.19 4.68
CA SER A 70 -22.21 15.96 5.15
C SER A 70 -21.79 17.39 5.51
N PRO A 71 -22.57 18.41 5.13
CA PRO A 71 -22.33 19.79 5.53
C PRO A 71 -22.56 20.02 7.03
N VAL A 72 -23.13 19.05 7.76
CA VAL A 72 -23.29 19.09 9.24
C VAL A 72 -21.96 19.33 9.96
N PHE A 73 -20.87 18.74 9.44
CA PHE A 73 -19.54 18.89 10.03
C PHE A 73 -18.66 19.89 9.26
N ASP A 74 -19.08 20.34 8.08
CA ASP A 74 -18.36 21.25 7.18
C ASP A 74 -16.85 20.96 7.05
N LEU A 75 -16.51 19.68 6.85
CA LEU A 75 -15.14 19.20 6.93
C LEU A 75 -14.32 19.52 5.67
N ASP A 76 -13.17 20.16 5.88
CA ASP A 76 -12.16 20.39 4.84
C ASP A 76 -11.76 19.10 4.11
N TYR A 77 -11.55 19.20 2.79
CA TYR A 77 -11.17 18.05 1.96
C TYR A 77 -9.89 18.29 1.15
N PRO A 78 -8.71 18.31 1.80
CA PRO A 78 -7.44 18.55 1.13
C PRO A 78 -7.06 17.38 0.21
N TYR A 79 -6.26 17.67 -0.82
CA TYR A 79 -5.88 16.68 -1.84
C TYR A 79 -5.22 15.42 -1.27
N VAL A 80 -4.34 15.56 -0.27
CA VAL A 80 -3.72 14.41 0.41
C VAL A 80 -4.77 13.44 0.96
N LEU A 81 -5.84 13.96 1.52
CA LEU A 81 -6.89 13.18 2.15
C LEU A 81 -7.80 12.54 1.11
N GLN A 82 -8.13 13.27 0.05
CA GLN A 82 -8.84 12.73 -1.10
C GLN A 82 -8.13 11.48 -1.66
N ARG A 83 -6.80 11.57 -1.81
CA ARG A 83 -5.98 10.44 -2.25
C ARG A 83 -5.92 9.31 -1.23
N ALA A 84 -5.68 9.65 0.03
CA ALA A 84 -5.61 8.67 1.11
C ALA A 84 -6.92 7.89 1.29
N GLU A 85 -8.08 8.54 1.19
CA GLU A 85 -9.39 7.88 1.24
C GLU A 85 -9.61 6.94 0.04
N GLY A 86 -9.23 7.37 -1.16
CA GLY A 86 -9.32 6.54 -2.38
C GLY A 86 -8.49 5.25 -2.27
N GLU A 87 -7.34 5.33 -1.62
CA GLU A 87 -6.42 4.21 -1.38
C GLU A 87 -6.68 3.48 -0.04
N MET A 88 -7.74 3.86 0.68
CA MET A 88 -8.12 3.31 2.00
C MET A 88 -6.94 3.28 2.99
N ILE A 89 -6.20 4.38 3.04
CA ILE A 89 -5.09 4.57 3.97
C ILE A 89 -5.63 4.84 5.37
N ASP A 90 -5.05 4.15 6.34
CA ASP A 90 -5.35 4.34 7.74
C ASP A 90 -5.04 5.80 8.16
N PRO A 91 -5.99 6.55 8.76
CA PRO A 91 -5.78 7.91 9.25
C PRO A 91 -4.57 8.08 10.19
N ASP A 92 -4.22 7.03 10.94
CA ASP A 92 -3.08 7.02 11.86
C ASP A 92 -1.73 6.84 11.13
N LYS A 93 -1.74 6.70 9.81
CA LYS A 93 -0.54 6.64 8.95
C LYS A 93 -0.33 7.90 8.11
N ILE A 94 -1.18 8.91 8.28
CA ILE A 94 -1.12 10.16 7.53
C ILE A 94 -0.50 11.21 8.45
N PRO A 95 0.74 11.68 8.20
CA PRO A 95 1.46 12.60 9.09
C PRO A 95 1.03 14.06 8.90
N GLU A 96 -0.28 14.29 8.84
CA GLU A 96 -0.94 15.59 8.76
C GLU A 96 -2.12 15.65 9.72
N SER A 97 -2.53 16.85 10.11
CA SER A 97 -3.75 17.10 10.89
C SER A 97 -4.59 18.14 10.18
N ASN A 98 -5.89 17.85 10.10
CA ASN A 98 -6.97 18.74 9.68
C ASN A 98 -8.27 18.18 10.29
N GLU A 99 -9.32 18.99 10.32
CA GLU A 99 -10.58 18.63 10.98
C GLU A 99 -11.16 17.29 10.50
N ARG A 100 -11.03 16.97 9.20
CA ARG A 100 -11.53 15.71 8.64
C ARG A 100 -10.67 14.50 9.04
N LEU A 101 -9.35 14.64 9.08
CA LEU A 101 -8.46 13.59 9.61
C LEU A 101 -8.71 13.37 11.10
N ASP A 102 -8.88 14.45 11.85
CA ASP A 102 -9.15 14.40 13.28
C ASP A 102 -10.53 13.77 13.55
N PHE A 103 -11.54 14.06 12.72
CA PHE A 103 -12.83 13.36 12.68
C PHE A 103 -12.67 11.86 12.53
N PHE A 104 -11.92 11.38 11.53
CA PHE A 104 -11.68 9.95 11.38
C PHE A 104 -10.91 9.33 12.54
N ARG A 105 -9.88 10.01 13.07
CA ARG A 105 -9.10 9.52 14.21
C ARG A 105 -9.94 9.42 15.48
N ASN A 106 -10.77 10.41 15.77
CA ASN A 106 -11.68 10.39 16.91
C ASN A 106 -12.69 9.24 16.80
N LEU A 107 -13.29 9.02 15.61
CA LEU A 107 -14.15 7.85 15.37
C LEU A 107 -13.39 6.52 15.52
N LYS A 108 -12.14 6.45 15.04
CA LYS A 108 -11.29 5.27 15.18
C LYS A 108 -10.97 4.97 16.65
N GLN A 109 -10.73 6.01 17.47
CA GLN A 109 -10.51 5.84 18.90
C GLN A 109 -11.74 5.26 19.59
N ILE A 110 -12.94 5.74 19.28
CA ILE A 110 -14.20 5.15 19.80
C ILE A 110 -14.29 3.67 19.40
N GLN A 111 -14.02 3.35 18.13
CA GLN A 111 -14.02 1.97 17.63
C GLN A 111 -13.00 1.08 18.36
N GLN A 112 -11.80 1.60 18.63
CA GLN A 112 -10.76 0.88 19.38
C GLN A 112 -11.13 0.64 20.84
N GLN A 113 -11.96 1.50 21.45
CA GLN A 113 -12.43 1.34 22.83
C GLN A 113 -13.52 0.27 22.96
N ILE A 114 -14.41 0.13 21.99
CA ILE A 114 -15.51 -0.85 22.07
C ILE A 114 -15.10 -2.29 21.69
N ARG A 115 -14.11 -2.44 20.80
CA ARG A 115 -13.71 -3.75 20.25
C ARG A 115 -13.17 -4.79 21.24
N PRO A 116 -12.45 -4.40 22.32
CA PRO A 116 -11.95 -5.35 23.31
C PRO A 116 -13.05 -5.92 24.22
N VAL A 117 -14.28 -5.39 24.19
CA VAL A 117 -15.39 -5.87 25.01
C VAL A 117 -15.86 -7.23 24.49
N THR A 118 -15.74 -8.26 25.32
CA THR A 118 -16.02 -9.66 24.95
C THR A 118 -17.06 -10.35 25.83
N ASP A 119 -17.53 -9.68 26.88
CA ASP A 119 -18.47 -10.20 27.87
C ASP A 119 -19.45 -9.09 28.29
N TRP A 120 -20.63 -9.48 28.76
CA TRP A 120 -21.71 -8.56 29.08
C TRP A 120 -21.44 -7.77 30.36
N GLU A 121 -20.66 -8.34 31.31
CA GLU A 121 -20.25 -7.64 32.53
C GLU A 121 -19.53 -6.31 32.21
N ASN A 122 -18.74 -6.28 31.13
CA ASN A 122 -18.01 -5.10 30.67
C ASN A 122 -18.76 -4.25 29.62
N ILE A 123 -20.04 -4.51 29.34
CA ILE A 123 -20.80 -3.84 28.27
C ILE A 123 -20.96 -2.33 28.46
N SER A 124 -20.93 -1.87 29.72
CA SER A 124 -20.95 -0.43 30.06
C SER A 124 -19.81 0.36 29.41
N THR A 125 -18.68 -0.29 29.14
CA THR A 125 -17.56 0.30 28.39
C THR A 125 -17.98 0.73 26.98
N VAL A 126 -18.89 -0.02 26.33
CA VAL A 126 -19.42 0.35 25.02
C VAL A 126 -20.21 1.65 25.12
N GLN A 127 -21.10 1.75 26.12
CA GLN A 127 -21.93 2.93 26.37
C GLN A 127 -21.07 4.16 26.66
N ASP A 128 -20.05 4.03 27.50
CA ASP A 128 -19.13 5.11 27.84
C ASP A 128 -18.34 5.59 26.62
N ALA A 129 -17.83 4.67 25.81
CA ALA A 129 -17.04 5.00 24.62
C ALA A 129 -17.89 5.70 23.54
N VAL A 130 -19.14 5.30 23.35
CA VAL A 130 -20.04 5.88 22.32
C VAL A 130 -20.80 7.12 22.80
N ALA A 131 -20.66 7.52 24.06
CA ALA A 131 -21.38 8.66 24.64
C ALA A 131 -21.34 9.94 23.76
N PRO A 132 -20.21 10.34 23.14
CA PRO A 132 -20.19 11.50 22.23
C PRO A 132 -21.16 11.37 21.05
N LEU A 133 -21.34 10.15 20.50
CA LEU A 133 -22.27 9.88 19.40
C LEU A 133 -23.72 9.99 19.86
N LEU A 134 -23.99 9.59 21.11
CA LEU A 134 -25.33 9.67 21.70
C LEU A 134 -25.72 11.12 21.98
N ASP A 135 -24.79 11.92 22.48
CA ASP A 135 -24.96 13.35 22.72
C ASP A 135 -25.21 14.10 21.40
N LEU A 136 -24.42 13.79 20.36
CA LEU A 136 -24.64 14.31 19.01
C LEU A 136 -26.03 13.94 18.49
N SER A 137 -26.43 12.66 18.56
CA SER A 137 -27.76 12.21 18.15
C SER A 137 -28.87 12.97 18.89
N ALA A 138 -28.77 13.06 20.22
CA ALA A 138 -29.76 13.73 21.05
C ALA A 138 -29.90 15.21 20.66
N LYS A 139 -28.78 15.90 20.42
CA LYS A 139 -28.83 17.32 20.06
C LYS A 139 -29.36 17.56 18.66
N LEU A 140 -28.95 16.75 17.68
CA LEU A 140 -29.47 16.86 16.32
C LEU A 140 -30.99 16.59 16.28
N ILE A 141 -31.48 15.63 17.06
CA ILE A 141 -32.93 15.37 17.22
C ILE A 141 -33.64 16.56 17.89
N GLU A 142 -33.01 17.19 18.88
CA GLU A 142 -33.57 18.36 19.56
C GLU A 142 -33.81 19.51 18.58
N ILE A 143 -32.86 19.79 17.69
CA ILE A 143 -32.93 20.91 16.73
C ILE A 143 -33.65 20.57 15.42
N ALA A 144 -33.81 19.28 15.12
CA ALA A 144 -34.53 18.81 13.94
C ALA A 144 -36.04 19.04 14.10
N GLU A 145 -36.67 19.59 13.08
CA GLU A 145 -38.13 19.76 13.02
C GLU A 145 -38.69 19.14 11.75
N PRO A 146 -39.96 18.71 11.76
CA PRO A 146 -40.63 18.28 10.55
C PRO A 146 -40.64 19.38 9.50
N VAL A 147 -40.32 19.01 8.27
CA VAL A 147 -40.57 19.86 7.10
C VAL A 147 -42.07 20.16 7.04
N PRO A 148 -42.51 21.44 6.94
CA PRO A 148 -43.93 21.81 7.01
C PRO A 148 -44.82 21.04 6.02
N GLU A 149 -44.32 20.80 4.82
CA GLU A 149 -45.00 20.12 3.72
C GLU A 149 -45.24 18.63 3.99
N ALA A 150 -44.45 18.01 4.88
CA ALA A 150 -44.62 16.61 5.25
C ALA A 150 -45.88 16.39 6.10
N ASN A 151 -46.39 17.42 6.80
CA ASN A 151 -47.55 17.34 7.68
C ASN A 151 -47.46 16.19 8.70
N LEU A 152 -46.28 16.02 9.30
CA LEU A 152 -45.98 15.02 10.33
C LEU A 152 -45.79 15.69 11.70
N SER A 153 -46.05 14.92 12.76
CA SER A 153 -45.55 15.31 14.08
C SER A 153 -44.03 15.11 14.16
N LYS A 154 -43.36 15.82 15.08
CA LYS A 154 -41.91 15.66 15.32
C LYS A 154 -41.54 14.21 15.60
N ASP A 155 -42.26 13.56 16.51
CA ASP A 155 -42.01 12.16 16.89
C ASP A 155 -42.17 11.23 15.68
N THR A 156 -43.22 11.40 14.88
CA THR A 156 -43.44 10.61 13.66
C THR A 156 -42.36 10.84 12.60
N ALA A 157 -41.91 12.07 12.41
CA ALA A 157 -40.86 12.38 11.45
C ALA A 157 -39.50 11.76 11.86
N ILE A 158 -39.13 11.87 13.14
CA ILE A 158 -37.93 11.22 13.69
C ILE A 158 -38.03 9.71 13.55
N GLU A 159 -39.18 9.13 13.89
CA GLU A 159 -39.44 7.71 13.75
C GLU A 159 -39.27 7.25 12.30
N TYR A 160 -39.91 7.93 11.33
CA TYR A 160 -39.82 7.59 9.91
C TYR A 160 -38.38 7.69 9.40
N ALA A 161 -37.67 8.76 9.73
CA ALA A 161 -36.27 8.94 9.37
C ALA A 161 -35.39 7.81 9.95
N THR A 162 -35.62 7.43 11.22
CA THR A 162 -34.90 6.34 11.88
C THR A 162 -35.16 5.00 11.23
N ARG A 163 -36.43 4.71 10.85
CA ARG A 163 -36.80 3.50 10.11
C ARG A 163 -36.07 3.43 8.76
N ILE A 164 -35.96 4.55 8.04
CA ILE A 164 -35.24 4.62 6.76
C ILE A 164 -33.77 4.20 6.96
N GLN A 165 -33.08 4.74 7.96
CA GLN A 165 -31.69 4.39 8.24
C GLN A 165 -31.50 2.97 8.76
N LEU A 166 -32.39 2.46 9.62
CA LEU A 166 -32.37 1.07 10.07
C LEU A 166 -32.47 0.08 8.91
N VAL A 167 -33.31 0.39 7.93
CA VAL A 167 -33.43 -0.45 6.74
C VAL A 167 -32.23 -0.29 5.82
N ASP A 168 -31.79 0.92 5.50
CA ASP A 168 -30.72 1.13 4.51
C ASP A 168 -29.31 0.84 5.04
N ARG A 169 -29.01 1.13 6.30
CA ARG A 169 -27.65 1.02 6.86
C ARG A 169 -27.46 -0.23 7.70
N TYR A 170 -28.47 -0.65 8.45
CA TYR A 170 -28.35 -1.76 9.39
C TYR A 170 -28.93 -3.08 8.89
N THR A 171 -29.87 -3.06 7.93
CA THR A 171 -30.55 -4.27 7.44
C THR A 171 -30.13 -4.64 6.02
N ASN A 172 -30.05 -3.67 5.12
CA ASN A 172 -29.60 -3.87 3.75
C ASN A 172 -28.15 -4.35 3.74
N THR A 173 -27.85 -5.50 3.13
CA THR A 173 -26.50 -6.05 3.10
C THR A 173 -25.86 -5.96 1.72
N ARG A 174 -24.53 -5.91 1.69
CA ARG A 174 -23.72 -5.97 0.46
C ARG A 174 -22.62 -6.99 0.64
N GLN A 175 -22.69 -8.12 -0.09
CA GLN A 175 -21.74 -9.26 -0.11
C GLN A 175 -21.42 -9.87 1.27
N TYR A 176 -20.87 -9.08 2.19
CA TYR A 176 -20.26 -9.48 3.45
C TYR A 176 -20.75 -8.61 4.63
N GLY A 177 -22.05 -8.31 4.75
CA GLY A 177 -22.59 -7.60 5.93
C GLY A 177 -23.40 -6.34 5.63
N PRO A 178 -23.87 -5.64 6.69
CA PRO A 178 -24.72 -4.46 6.57
C PRO A 178 -24.05 -3.32 5.80
N ARG A 179 -24.82 -2.57 5.02
CA ARG A 179 -24.31 -1.47 4.19
C ARG A 179 -23.58 -0.39 5.00
N GLY A 180 -24.04 -0.12 6.22
CA GLY A 180 -23.41 0.83 7.15
C GLY A 180 -21.99 0.42 7.57
N TYR A 181 -21.70 -0.88 7.57
CA TYR A 181 -20.40 -1.43 7.92
C TYR A 181 -19.39 -1.43 6.75
N GLY A 182 -19.81 -0.97 5.56
CA GLY A 182 -19.04 -0.99 4.31
C GLY A 182 -17.63 -0.38 4.36
N PRO A 183 -16.94 -0.31 3.21
CA PRO A 183 -15.53 0.11 3.18
C PRO A 183 -15.34 1.51 3.76
N THR A 184 -14.40 1.62 4.71
CA THR A 184 -13.99 2.87 5.35
C THR A 184 -12.47 2.84 5.56
N ASN A 185 -11.86 4.01 5.71
CA ASN A 185 -10.45 4.18 6.07
C ASN A 185 -10.16 3.90 7.56
N LEU A 186 -11.18 3.75 8.42
CA LEU A 186 -10.99 3.44 9.84
C LEU A 186 -10.27 2.11 10.08
N ASP A 187 -10.46 1.13 9.18
CA ASP A 187 -9.67 -0.11 9.12
C ASP A 187 -9.70 -0.76 7.74
N ARG A 188 -8.57 -1.36 7.34
CA ARG A 188 -8.39 -2.13 6.10
C ARG A 188 -9.19 -3.45 6.15
N TRP A 189 -10.50 -3.34 5.98
CA TRP A 189 -11.46 -4.42 6.13
C TRP A 189 -11.48 -5.45 4.99
N LEU A 190 -10.77 -5.22 3.88
CA LEU A 190 -10.80 -6.12 2.72
C LEU A 190 -10.18 -7.52 2.94
N LEU A 191 -9.65 -7.86 4.13
CA LEU A 191 -8.96 -9.14 4.35
C LEU A 191 -9.72 -10.19 5.18
N SER A 192 -10.80 -9.86 5.90
CA SER A 192 -11.44 -10.85 6.82
C SER A 192 -12.97 -10.85 6.92
N GLY A 193 -13.68 -9.93 6.24
CA GLY A 193 -15.15 -9.91 6.27
C GLY A 193 -15.75 -9.57 7.65
N PRO A 194 -17.08 -9.58 7.80
CA PRO A 194 -17.74 -9.44 9.10
C PRO A 194 -17.51 -10.72 9.89
N ARG A 195 -17.49 -10.64 11.23
CA ARG A 195 -17.26 -11.83 12.04
C ARG A 195 -18.54 -12.69 11.99
N GLU A 196 -18.48 -13.91 11.47
CA GLU A 196 -19.64 -14.82 11.42
C GLU A 196 -20.24 -15.06 12.81
N ASN A 197 -19.39 -15.07 13.85
CA ASN A 197 -19.83 -15.16 15.24
C ASN A 197 -20.56 -13.90 15.77
N ALA A 198 -20.59 -12.80 15.02
CA ALA A 198 -21.28 -11.57 15.40
C ALA A 198 -22.75 -11.52 14.91
N ILE A 199 -23.20 -12.45 14.06
CA ILE A 199 -24.54 -12.39 13.47
C ILE A 199 -25.63 -12.42 14.55
N SER A 200 -25.58 -13.40 15.46
CA SER A 200 -26.62 -13.60 16.47
C SER A 200 -26.86 -12.36 17.31
N GLY A 201 -25.80 -11.81 17.91
CA GLY A 201 -25.87 -10.57 18.68
C GLY A 201 -26.32 -9.37 17.86
N TYR A 202 -25.89 -9.27 16.60
CA TYR A 202 -26.24 -8.14 15.74
C TYR A 202 -27.74 -8.15 15.42
N VAL A 203 -28.28 -9.31 15.02
CA VAL A 203 -29.71 -9.41 14.66
C VAL A 203 -30.60 -9.23 15.88
N ARG A 204 -30.19 -9.72 17.07
CA ARG A 204 -30.88 -9.43 18.33
C ARG A 204 -30.86 -7.94 18.67
N THR A 205 -29.74 -7.25 18.43
CA THR A 205 -29.65 -5.80 18.63
C THR A 205 -30.55 -5.04 17.67
N VAL A 206 -30.58 -5.42 16.38
CA VAL A 206 -31.51 -4.84 15.39
C VAL A 206 -32.98 -5.07 15.80
N GLN A 207 -33.33 -6.29 16.24
CA GLN A 207 -34.68 -6.60 16.74
C GLN A 207 -35.08 -5.71 17.92
N PHE A 208 -34.20 -5.58 18.91
CA PHE A 208 -34.43 -4.72 20.06
C PHE A 208 -34.67 -3.28 19.64
N VAL A 209 -33.82 -2.73 18.77
CA VAL A 209 -33.96 -1.34 18.30
C VAL A 209 -35.29 -1.12 17.57
N TRP A 210 -35.73 -2.08 16.75
CA TRP A 210 -37.05 -2.01 16.12
C TRP A 210 -38.20 -2.04 17.13
N ARG A 211 -38.14 -2.93 18.12
CA ARG A 211 -39.18 -3.03 19.17
C ARG A 211 -39.32 -1.70 19.92
N GLU A 212 -38.22 -1.14 20.38
CA GLU A 212 -38.20 0.12 21.13
C GLU A 212 -38.61 1.32 20.25
N LEU A 213 -38.27 1.31 18.97
CA LEU A 213 -38.67 2.37 18.03
C LEU A 213 -40.18 2.36 17.75
N LEU A 214 -40.78 1.18 17.58
CA LEU A 214 -42.20 1.06 17.23
C LEU A 214 -43.14 1.37 18.40
N GLN A 215 -42.73 1.07 19.64
CA GLN A 215 -43.49 1.22 20.90
C GLN A 215 -44.86 0.51 20.96
N ASP A 216 -45.40 0.04 19.83
CA ASP A 216 -46.58 -0.80 19.72
C ASP A 216 -46.17 -2.27 19.56
N GLU A 217 -46.32 -3.02 20.63
CA GLU A 217 -45.98 -4.44 20.68
C GLU A 217 -46.77 -5.26 19.65
N ASN A 218 -48.02 -4.87 19.30
CA ASN A 218 -48.79 -5.61 18.28
C ASN A 218 -48.17 -5.45 16.89
N THR A 219 -47.83 -4.22 16.49
CA THR A 219 -47.15 -3.96 15.21
C THR A 219 -45.81 -4.72 15.13
N TYR A 220 -45.06 -4.80 16.24
CA TYR A 220 -43.84 -5.60 16.29
C TYR A 220 -44.13 -7.10 16.10
N GLN A 221 -45.02 -7.67 16.91
CA GLN A 221 -45.31 -9.11 16.92
C GLN A 221 -45.98 -9.61 15.62
N ASP A 222 -46.80 -8.79 14.96
CA ASP A 222 -47.48 -9.14 13.71
C ASP A 222 -46.61 -8.93 12.45
N SER A 223 -45.37 -8.45 12.62
CA SER A 223 -44.43 -8.16 11.52
C SER A 223 -43.45 -9.31 11.25
N VAL A 224 -42.52 -9.11 10.30
CA VAL A 224 -41.37 -10.03 10.09
C VAL A 224 -40.25 -9.89 11.13
N LEU A 225 -40.29 -8.85 11.98
CA LEU A 225 -39.19 -8.52 12.89
C LEU A 225 -38.91 -9.59 13.96
N PRO A 226 -39.90 -10.25 14.58
CA PRO A 226 -39.64 -11.29 15.58
C PRO A 226 -38.84 -12.48 15.04
N ASP A 227 -38.88 -12.71 13.72
CA ASP A 227 -38.19 -13.81 13.04
C ASP A 227 -36.74 -13.50 12.66
N LEU A 228 -36.26 -12.26 12.84
CA LEU A 228 -34.87 -11.87 12.55
C LEU A 228 -33.83 -12.67 13.36
N ASN A 229 -34.18 -13.19 14.53
CA ASN A 229 -33.30 -14.05 15.34
C ASN A 229 -32.99 -15.40 14.67
N LYS A 230 -33.76 -15.79 13.65
CA LYS A 230 -33.51 -17.00 12.87
C LYS A 230 -32.43 -16.81 11.80
N VAL A 231 -31.94 -15.59 11.61
CA VAL A 231 -30.89 -15.28 10.63
C VAL A 231 -29.56 -15.84 11.11
N THR A 232 -28.90 -16.62 10.24
CA THR A 232 -27.62 -17.28 10.53
C THR A 232 -26.49 -16.83 9.62
N MET A 233 -26.78 -16.02 8.60
CA MET A 233 -25.78 -15.47 7.66
C MET A 233 -26.09 -14.05 7.21
N TRP A 234 -25.08 -13.29 6.83
CA TRP A 234 -25.22 -11.90 6.36
C TRP A 234 -25.92 -11.78 5.00
N SER A 235 -25.50 -12.62 4.04
CA SER A 235 -25.97 -12.61 2.66
C SER A 235 -25.98 -14.03 2.11
N SER A 236 -27.00 -14.38 1.34
CA SER A 236 -27.04 -15.65 0.62
C SER A 236 -26.09 -15.60 -0.58
N ASP A 237 -24.92 -16.22 -0.48
CA ASP A 237 -24.16 -16.58 -1.68
C ASP A 237 -25.00 -17.55 -2.51
N HIS A 238 -24.96 -17.45 -3.84
CA HIS A 238 -25.71 -18.30 -4.79
C HIS A 238 -25.31 -19.80 -4.75
N ARG A 239 -24.60 -20.25 -3.72
CA ARG A 239 -24.07 -21.61 -3.52
C ARG A 239 -24.39 -22.22 -2.14
N GLY A 240 -25.15 -21.53 -1.29
CA GLY A 240 -25.54 -22.00 0.04
C GLY A 240 -26.69 -23.01 0.04
N ASP A 241 -26.74 -23.84 1.08
CA ASP A 241 -27.79 -24.83 1.34
C ASP A 241 -29.14 -24.12 1.57
N SER A 242 -30.23 -24.70 1.08
CA SER A 242 -31.58 -24.08 1.05
C SER A 242 -32.24 -23.85 2.43
N SER A 243 -31.54 -24.19 3.51
CA SER A 243 -32.03 -24.09 4.90
C SER A 243 -31.52 -22.88 5.68
N GLU A 244 -30.56 -22.12 5.17
CA GLU A 244 -29.98 -20.96 5.89
C GLU A 244 -30.73 -19.66 5.58
N LEU A 245 -31.09 -18.91 6.63
CA LEU A 245 -31.78 -17.62 6.51
C LEU A 245 -30.76 -16.48 6.56
N SER A 246 -30.82 -15.59 5.55
CA SER A 246 -29.92 -14.45 5.46
C SER A 246 -30.59 -13.14 5.82
N LEU A 247 -29.83 -12.19 6.38
CA LEU A 247 -30.32 -10.84 6.67
C LEU A 247 -30.83 -10.13 5.40
N GLN A 248 -30.17 -10.38 4.26
CA GLN A 248 -30.60 -9.85 2.96
C GLN A 248 -31.99 -10.33 2.53
N THR A 249 -32.40 -11.54 2.92
CA THR A 249 -33.74 -12.06 2.63
C THR A 249 -34.80 -11.23 3.35
N PHE A 250 -34.54 -10.85 4.59
CA PHE A 250 -35.46 -10.04 5.40
C PHE A 250 -35.52 -8.57 4.96
N TYR A 251 -34.48 -8.04 4.32
CA TYR A 251 -34.46 -6.66 3.83
C TYR A 251 -35.69 -6.32 2.96
N GLY A 252 -36.06 -7.20 2.02
CA GLY A 252 -37.21 -6.99 1.15
C GLY A 252 -38.54 -6.90 1.91
N ASP A 253 -38.73 -7.80 2.88
CA ASP A 253 -39.95 -7.87 3.69
C ASP A 253 -40.06 -6.68 4.65
N ILE A 254 -38.96 -6.34 5.35
CA ILE A 254 -38.91 -5.18 6.26
C ILE A 254 -39.14 -3.88 5.46
N ARG A 255 -38.49 -3.71 4.30
CA ARG A 255 -38.73 -2.56 3.43
C ARG A 255 -40.19 -2.48 2.95
N GLY A 256 -40.77 -3.62 2.59
CA GLY A 256 -42.17 -3.74 2.16
C GLY A 256 -43.16 -3.33 3.25
N GLN A 257 -42.91 -3.75 4.49
CA GLN A 257 -43.80 -3.47 5.62
C GLN A 257 -43.62 -2.07 6.20
N PHE A 258 -42.38 -1.57 6.31
CA PHE A 258 -42.10 -0.36 7.09
C PHE A 258 -41.75 0.88 6.27
N LEU A 259 -41.17 0.76 5.06
CA LEU A 259 -40.82 1.93 4.25
C LEU A 259 -41.78 2.19 3.10
N THR A 260 -42.30 1.14 2.45
CA THR A 260 -43.25 1.31 1.33
C THR A 260 -44.52 2.09 1.74
N PRO A 261 -45.08 1.94 2.96
CA PRO A 261 -46.17 2.81 3.41
C PRO A 261 -45.76 4.27 3.57
N ILE A 262 -44.54 4.54 4.06
CA ILE A 262 -43.99 5.91 4.20
C ILE A 262 -43.83 6.54 2.82
N ASP A 263 -43.20 5.83 1.87
CA ASP A 263 -43.01 6.26 0.49
C ASP A 263 -44.35 6.64 -0.18
N LYS A 264 -45.41 5.85 0.06
CA LYS A 264 -46.76 6.14 -0.46
C LYS A 264 -47.44 7.30 0.23
N GLN A 265 -47.30 7.42 1.55
CA GLN A 265 -47.90 8.50 2.32
C GLN A 265 -47.33 9.86 1.91
N LEU A 266 -46.03 9.92 1.60
CA LEU A 266 -45.30 11.14 1.29
C LEU A 266 -45.00 11.31 -0.21
N GLU A 267 -45.66 10.54 -1.08
CA GLU A 267 -45.42 10.53 -2.52
C GLU A 267 -45.55 11.92 -3.16
N SER A 268 -46.48 12.75 -2.66
CA SER A 268 -46.69 14.12 -3.13
C SER A 268 -45.55 15.08 -2.74
N LEU A 269 -44.87 14.82 -1.63
CA LEU A 269 -43.75 15.62 -1.14
C LEU A 269 -42.51 15.39 -2.02
N THR A 270 -42.22 14.12 -2.30
CA THR A 270 -40.99 13.74 -3.01
C THR A 270 -41.16 13.73 -4.54
N GLY A 271 -42.39 13.81 -5.05
CA GLY A 271 -42.67 13.68 -6.48
C GLY A 271 -42.50 12.25 -6.99
N GLY A 272 -42.74 11.25 -6.12
CA GLY A 272 -42.70 9.83 -6.46
C GLY A 272 -41.31 9.17 -6.36
N ARG A 273 -40.27 9.88 -5.89
CA ARG A 273 -39.00 9.23 -5.48
C ARG A 273 -39.12 8.68 -4.06
N LEU A 274 -38.15 7.82 -3.69
CA LEU A 274 -38.04 7.31 -2.32
C LEU A 274 -37.81 8.45 -1.34
N VAL A 275 -38.45 8.34 -0.17
CA VAL A 275 -38.30 9.32 0.91
C VAL A 275 -36.94 9.12 1.57
N GLU A 276 -36.21 10.21 1.72
CA GLU A 276 -34.96 10.30 2.45
C GLU A 276 -35.17 11.08 3.76
N PRO A 277 -34.31 10.89 4.79
CA PRO A 277 -34.47 11.57 6.08
C PRO A 277 -34.58 13.09 5.98
N ASP A 278 -33.81 13.72 5.09
CA ASP A 278 -33.79 15.18 4.91
C ASP A 278 -34.99 15.71 4.11
N ASP A 279 -35.81 14.84 3.54
CA ASP A 279 -37.10 15.25 2.96
C ASP A 279 -38.13 15.57 4.03
N ILE A 280 -37.97 15.01 5.23
CA ILE A 280 -38.96 15.08 6.30
C ILE A 280 -38.45 15.77 7.55
N LEU A 281 -37.14 15.95 7.71
CA LEU A 281 -36.52 16.66 8.83
C LEU A 281 -35.59 17.76 8.32
N GLU A 282 -35.71 18.94 8.92
CA GLU A 282 -34.86 20.10 8.66
C GLU A 282 -34.29 20.67 9.97
N ALA A 283 -33.15 21.36 9.89
CA ALA A 283 -32.57 22.07 11.03
C ALA A 283 -33.19 23.47 11.19
N ARG A 284 -33.67 23.79 12.39
CA ARG A 284 -34.21 25.14 12.70
C ARG A 284 -33.29 26.05 13.48
N SER A 285 -32.14 25.55 13.88
CA SER A 285 -31.10 26.33 14.53
C SER A 285 -29.73 25.83 14.10
N GLU A 286 -28.71 26.66 14.30
CA GLU A 286 -27.31 26.24 14.18
C GLU A 286 -27.01 25.09 15.15
N ILE A 287 -26.09 24.23 14.72
CA ILE A 287 -25.59 23.11 15.53
C ILE A 287 -24.58 23.69 16.51
N PRO A 288 -24.73 23.46 17.82
CA PRO A 288 -23.76 23.98 18.79
C PRO A 288 -22.37 23.36 18.57
N GLU A 289 -21.34 24.21 18.53
CA GLU A 289 -19.94 23.79 18.33
C GLU A 289 -19.46 22.77 19.38
N ASP A 290 -19.95 22.88 20.62
CA ASP A 290 -19.57 21.97 21.72
C ASP A 290 -19.98 20.53 21.45
N VAL A 291 -21.04 20.30 20.67
CA VAL A 291 -21.54 18.97 20.31
C VAL A 291 -20.69 18.34 19.20
N LEU A 292 -20.12 19.16 18.30
CA LEU A 292 -19.21 18.69 17.25
C LEU A 292 -17.78 18.53 17.78
N SER A 293 -17.40 19.30 18.81
CA SER A 293 -16.05 19.36 19.36
C SER A 293 -15.41 18.00 19.70
N PRO A 294 -16.12 16.97 20.22
CA PRO A 294 -15.49 15.68 20.52
C PRO A 294 -15.00 14.95 19.26
N PHE A 295 -15.55 15.28 18.10
CA PHE A 295 -15.16 14.70 16.82
C PHE A 295 -14.11 15.54 16.09
N LEU A 296 -14.06 16.85 16.33
CA LEU A 296 -13.14 17.77 15.65
C LEU A 296 -11.90 18.12 16.47
N THR A 297 -11.82 17.64 17.72
CA THR A 297 -10.66 17.88 18.58
C THR A 297 -9.41 17.29 17.93
N SER A 298 -8.37 18.11 17.81
CA SER A 298 -7.11 17.72 17.18
C SER A 298 -6.49 16.50 17.85
N VAL A 299 -6.19 15.48 17.05
CA VAL A 299 -5.47 14.28 17.48
C VAL A 299 -4.04 14.38 16.98
N GLU A 300 -3.07 14.08 17.84
CA GLU A 300 -1.65 14.13 17.48
C GLU A 300 -1.39 13.18 16.28
N PRO A 301 -0.99 13.71 15.11
CA PRO A 301 -0.71 12.87 13.95
C PRO A 301 0.59 12.11 14.16
N PRO A 302 0.79 10.96 13.47
CA PRO A 302 2.08 10.31 13.47
C PRO A 302 3.15 11.27 12.93
N SER A 303 4.31 11.27 13.55
CA SER A 303 5.49 11.90 12.99
C SER A 303 5.92 11.16 11.72
N ARG A 304 6.47 11.88 10.74
CA ARG A 304 7.05 11.25 9.54
C ARG A 304 8.12 10.20 9.87
N SER A 305 8.83 10.37 10.99
CA SER A 305 9.83 9.41 11.48
C SER A 305 9.26 8.09 11.98
N GLU A 306 7.97 8.02 12.28
CA GLU A 306 7.28 6.78 12.65
C GLU A 306 6.82 5.96 11.44
N LEU A 307 6.83 6.56 10.25
CA LEU A 307 6.53 5.87 9.00
C LEU A 307 7.71 5.00 8.58
N THR A 308 7.41 3.85 7.98
CA THR A 308 8.42 3.13 7.21
C THR A 308 8.84 3.97 5.99
N LEU A 309 10.03 3.72 5.45
CA LEU A 309 10.51 4.44 4.27
C LEU A 309 9.54 4.32 3.07
N GLU A 310 8.86 3.18 2.94
CA GLU A 310 7.85 2.96 1.91
C GLU A 310 6.59 3.81 2.14
N GLU A 311 6.06 3.83 3.37
CA GLU A 311 4.92 4.66 3.73
C GLU A 311 5.22 6.16 3.60
N GLU A 312 6.44 6.58 3.95
CA GLU A 312 6.87 7.97 3.79
C GLU A 312 6.97 8.36 2.31
N LEU A 313 7.50 7.46 1.46
CA LEU A 313 7.53 7.67 0.01
C LEU A 313 6.12 7.78 -0.56
N ASP A 314 5.21 6.88 -0.16
CA ASP A 314 3.81 6.89 -0.58
C ASP A 314 3.11 8.19 -0.18
N TYR A 315 3.32 8.65 1.05
CA TYR A 315 2.80 9.92 1.54
C TYR A 315 3.33 11.12 0.74
N VAL A 316 4.63 11.14 0.44
CA VAL A 316 5.26 12.20 -0.38
C VAL A 316 4.70 12.19 -1.81
N LEU A 317 4.34 11.03 -2.33
CA LEU A 317 3.74 10.84 -3.65
C LEU A 317 2.21 10.78 -3.64
N PHE A 318 1.55 11.08 -2.52
CA PHE A 318 0.09 11.01 -2.40
C PHE A 318 -0.52 9.69 -2.91
N TRP A 319 0.20 8.57 -2.77
CA TRP A 319 -0.21 7.25 -3.27
C TRP A 319 -0.63 7.26 -4.76
N ASN A 320 -0.08 8.17 -5.56
CA ASN A 320 -0.31 8.22 -7.00
C ASN A 320 0.72 7.36 -7.73
N ASN A 321 0.31 6.83 -8.88
CA ASN A 321 1.22 6.24 -9.84
C ASN A 321 2.19 7.29 -10.40
N ALA A 322 3.28 6.81 -10.97
CA ALA A 322 4.32 7.65 -11.53
C ALA A 322 4.78 7.19 -12.92
N GLU A 323 5.38 8.12 -13.64
CA GLU A 323 5.99 7.96 -14.95
C GLU A 323 7.48 8.33 -14.85
N TRP A 324 8.35 7.49 -15.41
CA TRP A 324 9.79 7.55 -15.16
C TRP A 324 10.59 8.21 -16.30
N LEU A 325 11.12 9.40 -16.07
CA LEU A 325 12.04 10.08 -17.00
C LEU A 325 13.50 9.83 -16.61
N GLY A 326 13.93 8.58 -16.77
CA GLY A 326 15.28 8.12 -16.45
C GLY A 326 16.34 8.37 -17.53
N SER A 327 15.95 8.51 -18.81
CA SER A 327 16.89 8.54 -19.93
C SER A 327 17.83 9.76 -19.90
N THR A 328 19.02 9.60 -20.48
CA THR A 328 20.02 10.69 -20.64
C THR A 328 19.92 11.39 -21.99
N THR A 329 18.88 11.10 -22.78
CA THR A 329 18.78 11.54 -24.19
C THR A 329 18.31 12.98 -24.36
N PHE A 330 17.78 13.62 -23.31
CA PHE A 330 17.35 15.02 -23.32
C PHE A 330 17.67 15.72 -22.00
N SER A 331 17.67 17.06 -22.00
CA SER A 331 17.93 17.89 -20.82
C SER A 331 16.74 17.84 -19.86
N LYS A 332 16.94 17.17 -18.71
CA LYS A 332 15.91 16.99 -17.68
C LYS A 332 15.53 18.30 -17.00
N ASP A 333 16.50 19.19 -16.80
CA ASP A 333 16.35 20.52 -16.22
C ASP A 333 15.49 21.45 -17.08
N ALA A 334 15.73 21.50 -18.41
CA ALA A 334 14.89 22.28 -19.31
C ALA A 334 13.47 21.71 -19.47
N THR A 335 13.34 20.37 -19.47
CA THR A 335 12.01 19.73 -19.51
C THR A 335 11.25 19.99 -18.21
N PHE A 336 11.90 19.93 -17.04
CA PHE A 336 11.28 20.26 -15.76
C PHE A 336 10.72 21.69 -15.76
N GLU A 337 11.52 22.67 -16.16
CA GLU A 337 11.09 24.06 -16.26
C GLU A 337 9.88 24.23 -17.19
N THR A 338 9.96 23.64 -18.39
CA THR A 338 8.88 23.74 -19.40
C THR A 338 7.58 23.15 -18.86
N THR A 339 7.65 22.00 -18.17
CA THR A 339 6.49 21.36 -17.55
C THR A 339 5.94 22.20 -16.40
N LEU A 340 6.80 22.73 -15.53
CA LEU A 340 6.38 23.54 -14.38
C LEU A 340 5.68 24.83 -14.81
N TRP A 341 6.26 25.59 -15.75
CA TRP A 341 5.61 26.78 -16.31
C TRP A 341 4.32 26.43 -17.06
N GLY A 342 4.31 25.32 -17.81
CA GLY A 342 3.12 24.84 -18.50
C GLY A 342 1.96 24.55 -17.54
N LEU A 343 2.24 23.90 -16.41
CA LEU A 343 1.25 23.66 -15.34
C LEU A 343 0.75 24.97 -14.75
N ALA A 344 1.65 25.89 -14.38
CA ALA A 344 1.26 27.17 -13.79
C ALA A 344 0.35 28.01 -14.71
N ILE A 345 0.68 28.07 -16.00
CA ILE A 345 -0.15 28.75 -17.00
C ILE A 345 -1.51 28.04 -17.15
N THR A 346 -1.54 26.71 -17.11
CA THR A 346 -2.78 25.93 -17.21
C THR A 346 -3.67 26.17 -16.00
N PHE A 347 -3.13 26.11 -14.78
CA PHE A 347 -3.88 26.34 -13.55
C PHE A 347 -4.43 27.75 -13.48
N LEU A 348 -3.66 28.76 -13.90
CA LEU A 348 -4.17 30.12 -14.04
C LEU A 348 -5.32 30.22 -15.05
N ARG A 349 -5.21 29.55 -16.19
CA ARG A 349 -6.25 29.58 -17.24
C ARG A 349 -7.53 28.86 -16.83
N GLU A 350 -7.41 27.82 -16.02
CA GLU A 350 -8.52 27.02 -15.51
C GLU A 350 -9.10 27.55 -14.20
N ASP A 351 -8.51 28.63 -13.65
CA ASP A 351 -8.87 29.20 -12.34
C ASP A 351 -8.85 28.14 -11.23
N ALA A 352 -7.79 27.33 -11.21
CA ALA A 352 -7.62 26.29 -10.21
C ALA A 352 -7.50 26.89 -8.79
N ASP A 353 -7.99 26.19 -7.78
CA ASP A 353 -8.03 26.64 -6.39
C ASP A 353 -6.93 25.98 -5.52
N PHE A 354 -5.90 25.41 -6.16
CA PHE A 354 -4.94 24.53 -5.50
C PHE A 354 -3.48 24.75 -5.97
N PRO A 355 -2.46 24.38 -5.16
CA PRO A 355 -1.06 24.61 -5.51
C PRO A 355 -0.53 23.65 -6.57
N ILE A 356 0.63 23.93 -7.16
CA ILE A 356 1.42 22.91 -7.86
C ILE A 356 2.19 22.10 -6.82
N HIS A 357 2.19 20.77 -6.94
CA HIS A 357 2.96 19.90 -6.04
C HIS A 357 4.25 19.44 -6.70
N VAL A 358 5.36 19.63 -5.98
CA VAL A 358 6.71 19.19 -6.35
C VAL A 358 7.20 18.25 -5.25
N ALA A 359 7.82 17.13 -5.59
CA ALA A 359 8.63 16.40 -4.62
C ALA A 359 10.12 16.47 -4.97
N ARG A 360 10.94 16.69 -3.95
CA ARG A 360 12.41 16.71 -4.00
C ARG A 360 12.94 15.48 -3.30
N PHE A 361 13.70 14.66 -4.02
CA PHE A 361 14.37 13.49 -3.46
C PHE A 361 15.87 13.75 -3.36
N LYS A 362 16.40 13.69 -2.14
CA LYS A 362 17.84 13.77 -1.85
C LYS A 362 18.40 12.37 -1.73
N HIS A 363 19.40 12.06 -2.54
CA HIS A 363 20.10 10.77 -2.54
C HIS A 363 21.52 10.92 -2.01
N PRO A 364 21.79 10.59 -0.73
CA PRO A 364 23.12 10.69 -0.15
C PRO A 364 24.11 9.77 -0.88
N VAL A 365 25.30 10.28 -1.22
CA VAL A 365 26.35 9.48 -1.87
C VAL A 365 27.23 8.79 -0.83
N LYS A 366 27.72 9.55 0.15
CA LYS A 366 28.35 9.09 1.40
C LYS A 366 28.13 10.14 2.48
N SER A 367 28.31 9.77 3.75
CA SER A 367 28.15 10.69 4.88
C SER A 367 29.02 11.94 4.70
N GLY A 368 28.38 13.09 4.48
CA GLY A 368 29.04 14.39 4.32
C GLY A 368 29.62 14.70 2.92
N GLU A 369 29.44 13.84 1.92
CA GLU A 369 29.97 14.04 0.56
C GLU A 369 28.97 14.70 -0.41
N GLY A 370 27.78 15.09 0.07
CA GLY A 370 26.71 15.70 -0.72
C GLY A 370 25.68 14.69 -1.22
N ASN A 371 24.77 15.19 -2.07
CA ASN A 371 23.58 14.48 -2.54
C ASN A 371 23.45 14.55 -4.07
N ARG A 372 22.89 13.48 -4.64
CA ARG A 372 22.24 13.53 -5.95
C ARG A 372 20.77 13.91 -5.76
N TYR A 373 20.17 14.52 -6.77
CA TYR A 373 18.80 15.02 -6.70
C TYR A 373 17.93 14.43 -7.80
N SER A 374 16.75 13.96 -7.41
CA SER A 374 15.63 13.71 -8.32
C SER A 374 14.49 14.64 -7.96
N TYR A 375 13.73 15.07 -8.96
CA TYR A 375 12.57 15.95 -8.78
C TYR A 375 11.34 15.32 -9.40
N THR A 376 10.17 15.60 -8.85
CA THR A 376 8.91 15.14 -9.42
C THR A 376 7.90 16.27 -9.49
N LEU A 377 7.04 16.20 -10.50
CA LEU A 377 5.94 17.13 -10.70
C LEU A 377 4.64 16.36 -10.79
N LEU A 378 3.67 16.67 -9.93
CA LEU A 378 2.35 16.07 -10.01
C LEU A 378 1.62 16.65 -11.22
N GLN A 379 1.27 15.79 -12.16
CA GLN A 379 0.36 16.12 -13.25
C GLN A 379 -1.06 15.92 -12.75
N ARG A 380 -1.86 17.00 -12.74
CA ARG A 380 -3.28 16.96 -12.40
C ARG A 380 -4.06 17.98 -13.21
N LEU A 381 -5.35 17.75 -13.41
CA LEU A 381 -6.26 18.67 -14.08
C LEU A 381 -7.10 19.45 -13.06
N GLY A 382 -7.47 20.71 -13.38
CA GLY A 382 -8.37 21.51 -12.55
C GLY A 382 -9.80 20.96 -12.48
N HIS A 383 -10.23 20.22 -13.51
CA HIS A 383 -11.61 19.72 -13.60
C HIS A 383 -11.82 18.34 -12.98
N ARG A 384 -12.80 18.29 -12.07
CA ARG A 384 -13.28 17.11 -11.32
C ARG A 384 -14.07 16.15 -12.22
N GLY A 385 -13.37 15.30 -12.96
CA GLY A 385 -13.97 14.18 -13.70
C GLY A 385 -14.16 12.91 -12.84
N ILE A 386 -14.89 11.92 -13.35
CA ILE A 386 -14.96 10.58 -12.74
C ILE A 386 -13.62 9.87 -13.00
N GLY A 387 -12.94 9.47 -11.93
CA GLY A 387 -11.58 8.93 -11.95
C GLY A 387 -10.55 10.06 -11.95
N ASP A 388 -9.77 10.17 -10.88
CA ASP A 388 -8.66 11.13 -10.76
C ASP A 388 -7.49 10.66 -11.65
N PRO A 389 -7.20 11.31 -12.80
CA PRO A 389 -6.15 10.88 -13.72
C PRO A 389 -4.78 11.44 -13.32
N SER A 390 -4.59 11.80 -12.04
CA SER A 390 -3.35 12.39 -11.55
C SER A 390 -2.22 11.37 -11.47
N GLY A 391 -0.99 11.85 -11.69
CA GLY A 391 0.20 11.01 -11.62
C GLY A 391 1.48 11.84 -11.59
N TRP A 392 2.56 11.26 -11.09
CA TRP A 392 3.84 11.97 -10.97
C TRP A 392 4.72 11.79 -12.20
N LEU A 393 5.28 12.87 -12.72
CA LEU A 393 6.43 12.79 -13.64
C LEU A 393 7.72 12.85 -12.84
N ILE A 394 8.55 11.81 -12.96
CA ILE A 394 9.81 11.69 -12.21
C ILE A 394 11.01 12.04 -13.08
N PHE A 395 11.67 13.13 -12.74
CA PHE A 395 12.95 13.56 -13.30
C PHE A 395 14.07 12.93 -12.45
N TYR A 396 14.43 11.69 -12.80
CA TYR A 396 15.40 10.90 -12.04
C TYR A 396 16.83 11.40 -12.25
N GLU A 397 17.59 11.57 -11.17
CA GLU A 397 19.01 11.97 -11.16
C GLU A 397 19.31 13.16 -12.10
N VAL A 398 18.74 14.34 -11.77
CA VAL A 398 18.92 15.56 -12.58
C VAL A 398 20.29 16.21 -12.36
N GLY A 399 20.81 16.13 -11.13
CA GLY A 399 22.07 16.77 -10.78
C GLY A 399 22.56 16.42 -9.39
N THR A 400 23.62 17.10 -8.96
CA THR A 400 24.28 16.89 -7.66
C THR A 400 24.61 18.21 -7.00
N ASP A 401 24.74 18.27 -5.68
CA ASP A 401 25.20 19.49 -4.96
C ASP A 401 26.72 19.55 -4.73
N PHE A 402 27.48 18.54 -5.19
CA PHE A 402 28.91 18.40 -4.90
C PHE A 402 29.81 18.27 -6.13
N SER A 403 29.25 18.22 -7.35
CA SER A 403 30.02 18.05 -8.59
C SER A 403 29.60 19.05 -9.69
N GLY A 404 30.20 18.94 -10.88
CA GLY A 404 29.96 19.86 -12.01
C GLY A 404 28.52 19.96 -12.53
N SER A 405 27.59 19.15 -12.01
CA SER A 405 26.14 19.22 -12.28
C SER A 405 25.35 20.07 -11.26
N GLU A 406 26.01 20.77 -10.33
CA GLU A 406 25.37 21.70 -9.37
C GLU A 406 24.56 22.80 -10.05
N ALA A 407 24.97 23.21 -11.26
CA ALA A 407 24.25 24.20 -12.05
C ALA A 407 22.80 23.77 -12.36
N ALA A 408 22.56 22.48 -12.63
CA ALA A 408 21.23 21.97 -12.95
C ALA A 408 20.29 22.00 -11.72
N VAL A 409 20.81 21.66 -10.54
CA VAL A 409 20.05 21.74 -9.28
C VAL A 409 19.69 23.20 -8.98
N LYS A 410 20.67 24.11 -9.04
CA LYS A 410 20.44 25.54 -8.85
C LYS A 410 19.44 26.12 -9.86
N TYR A 411 19.47 25.63 -11.09
CA TYR A 411 18.53 26.04 -12.14
C TYR A 411 17.09 25.65 -11.80
N ILE A 412 16.86 24.38 -11.44
CA ILE A 412 15.54 23.90 -11.03
C ILE A 412 15.01 24.66 -9.81
N GLU A 413 15.84 24.83 -8.78
CA GLU A 413 15.44 25.54 -7.57
C GLU A 413 15.08 27.01 -7.84
N LYS A 414 15.83 27.67 -8.74
CA LYS A 414 15.50 29.02 -9.21
C LYS A 414 14.17 29.05 -9.97
N CYS A 415 13.94 28.06 -10.84
CA CYS A 415 12.68 27.95 -11.59
C CYS A 415 11.48 27.73 -10.65
N ILE A 416 11.61 26.87 -9.63
CA ILE A 416 10.57 26.69 -8.60
C ILE A 416 10.26 28.02 -7.92
N ALA A 417 11.28 28.75 -7.48
CA ALA A 417 11.08 30.05 -6.82
C ALA A 417 10.40 31.08 -7.75
N GLU A 418 10.81 31.16 -9.01
CA GLU A 418 10.21 32.08 -10.00
C GLU A 418 8.75 31.75 -10.33
N VAL A 419 8.40 30.46 -10.43
CA VAL A 419 7.01 30.05 -10.66
C VAL A 419 6.17 30.22 -9.39
N GLN A 420 6.76 30.07 -8.20
CA GLN A 420 6.07 30.30 -6.94
C GLN A 420 5.59 31.75 -6.77
N ASP A 421 6.31 32.71 -7.35
CA ASP A 421 5.87 34.12 -7.43
C ASP A 421 4.62 34.31 -8.32
N PHE A 422 4.31 33.34 -9.19
CA PHE A 422 3.20 33.37 -10.14
C PHE A 422 2.01 32.50 -9.71
N TRP A 423 2.26 31.32 -9.13
CA TRP A 423 1.25 30.39 -8.66
C TRP A 423 1.73 29.64 -7.41
N PRO A 424 0.88 29.35 -6.40
CA PRO A 424 1.31 28.62 -5.21
C PRO A 424 1.97 27.27 -5.53
N ILE A 425 3.12 26.99 -4.92
CA ILE A 425 3.82 25.70 -5.02
C ILE A 425 4.01 25.11 -3.62
N GLU A 426 3.69 23.82 -3.48
CA GLU A 426 4.03 23.01 -2.31
C GLU A 426 5.17 22.05 -2.67
N VAL A 427 6.28 22.13 -1.93
CA VAL A 427 7.44 21.25 -2.11
C VAL A 427 7.53 20.26 -0.96
N ARG A 428 7.45 18.96 -1.26
CA ARG A 428 7.70 17.88 -0.30
C ARG A 428 9.10 17.33 -0.49
N GLU A 429 9.81 17.07 0.60
CA GLU A 429 11.18 16.54 0.54
C GLU A 429 11.27 15.17 1.21
N LEU A 430 12.04 14.27 0.60
CA LEU A 430 12.44 12.98 1.18
C LEU A 430 13.93 12.72 0.95
N THR A 431 14.63 12.25 1.98
CA THR A 431 16.00 11.76 1.84
C THR A 431 15.97 10.23 1.76
N ILE A 432 16.44 9.67 0.65
CA ILE A 432 16.37 8.24 0.35
C ILE A 432 17.58 7.79 -0.48
N GLY A 433 18.16 6.65 -0.14
CA GLY A 433 19.27 6.06 -0.92
C GLY A 433 18.86 5.82 -2.37
N ILE A 434 19.75 6.04 -3.33
CA ILE A 434 19.38 6.03 -4.76
C ILE A 434 18.87 4.66 -5.23
N GLU A 435 19.49 3.58 -4.77
CA GLU A 435 19.05 2.21 -5.09
C GLU A 435 17.72 1.87 -4.42
N GLU A 436 17.52 2.31 -3.18
CA GLU A 436 16.27 2.14 -2.45
C GLU A 436 15.12 2.87 -3.14
N PHE A 437 15.39 4.09 -3.61
CA PHE A 437 14.44 4.87 -4.40
C PHE A 437 14.05 4.14 -5.68
N ARG A 438 15.02 3.61 -6.45
CA ARG A 438 14.74 2.82 -7.66
C ARG A 438 13.88 1.60 -7.34
N ARG A 439 14.25 0.84 -6.30
CA ARG A 439 13.54 -0.37 -5.89
C ARG A 439 12.09 -0.08 -5.51
N LEU A 440 11.85 0.94 -4.68
CA LEU A 440 10.50 1.31 -4.25
C LEU A 440 9.68 1.93 -5.38
N MET A 441 10.30 2.70 -6.27
CA MET A 441 9.59 3.28 -7.41
C MET A 441 9.15 2.24 -8.43
N ALA A 442 9.86 1.12 -8.58
CA ALA A 442 9.56 0.09 -9.57
C ALA A 442 8.14 -0.49 -9.45
N THR A 443 7.56 -0.53 -8.24
CA THR A 443 6.19 -1.02 -8.02
C THR A 443 5.12 0.06 -8.17
N ARG A 444 5.51 1.30 -8.46
CA ARG A 444 4.66 2.50 -8.52
C ARG A 444 4.64 3.14 -9.91
N LEU A 445 5.41 2.58 -10.84
CA LEU A 445 5.41 3.04 -12.21
C LEU A 445 4.17 2.52 -12.94
N ALA A 446 3.65 3.32 -13.86
CA ALA A 446 2.59 2.89 -14.76
C ALA A 446 3.07 1.84 -15.78
N ASP A 447 4.39 1.71 -15.97
CA ASP A 447 5.03 0.74 -16.85
C ASP A 447 6.02 -0.18 -16.09
N ASP A 448 6.39 -1.27 -16.74
CA ASP A 448 7.34 -2.24 -16.18
C ASP A 448 8.81 -1.86 -16.49
N TYR A 449 9.10 -0.64 -16.94
CA TYR A 449 10.44 -0.30 -17.47
C TYR A 449 11.53 -0.52 -16.42
N LEU A 450 11.35 0.07 -15.24
CA LEU A 450 12.34 0.00 -14.17
C LEU A 450 12.43 -1.41 -13.58
N GLN A 451 11.31 -2.12 -13.48
CA GLN A 451 11.29 -3.51 -13.05
C GLN A 451 12.10 -4.40 -14.01
N ASN A 452 11.87 -4.27 -15.32
CA ASN A 452 12.63 -4.99 -16.35
C ASN A 452 14.13 -4.64 -16.31
N GLU A 453 14.48 -3.36 -16.07
CA GLU A 453 15.87 -2.93 -15.95
C GLU A 453 16.56 -3.55 -14.73
N LEU A 454 15.88 -3.57 -13.57
CA LEU A 454 16.39 -4.19 -12.34
C LEU A 454 16.54 -5.71 -12.49
N GLU A 455 15.55 -6.39 -13.08
CA GLU A 455 15.63 -7.83 -13.37
C GLU A 455 16.76 -8.16 -14.35
N ALA A 456 16.97 -7.33 -15.37
CA ALA A 456 18.08 -7.50 -16.31
C ALA A 456 19.45 -7.28 -15.65
N GLN A 457 19.56 -6.31 -14.75
CA GLN A 457 20.79 -6.07 -13.97
C GLN A 457 21.10 -7.24 -13.03
N ASP A 458 20.11 -7.73 -12.27
CA ASP A 458 20.25 -8.90 -11.40
C ASP A 458 20.65 -10.16 -12.20
N ALA A 459 19.97 -10.41 -13.33
CA ALA A 459 20.32 -11.49 -14.23
C ALA A 459 21.75 -11.35 -14.77
N SER A 460 22.18 -10.13 -15.16
CA SER A 460 23.54 -9.88 -15.61
C SER A 460 24.59 -10.07 -14.50
N MET A 461 24.29 -9.69 -13.26
CA MET A 461 25.18 -9.92 -12.13
C MET A 461 25.33 -11.41 -11.83
N LYS A 462 24.21 -12.15 -11.76
CA LYS A 462 24.21 -13.61 -11.60
C LYS A 462 24.98 -14.31 -12.72
N LEU A 463 24.79 -13.85 -13.96
CA LEU A 463 25.53 -14.32 -15.13
C LEU A 463 27.04 -14.11 -15.02
N ASN A 464 27.46 -12.91 -14.61
CA ASN A 464 28.88 -12.58 -14.46
C ASN A 464 29.53 -13.40 -13.34
N SER A 465 28.84 -13.57 -12.21
CA SER A 465 29.29 -14.45 -11.12
C SER A 465 29.40 -15.90 -11.59
N ALA A 466 28.39 -16.41 -12.30
CA ALA A 466 28.39 -17.77 -12.82
C ALA A 466 29.51 -18.03 -13.84
N ARG A 467 29.83 -17.03 -14.69
CA ARG A 467 30.96 -17.09 -15.63
C ARG A 467 32.31 -17.15 -14.91
N GLY A 468 32.47 -16.42 -13.81
CA GLY A 468 33.65 -16.50 -12.95
C GLY A 468 33.84 -17.91 -12.38
N VAL A 469 32.81 -18.42 -11.69
CA VAL A 469 32.81 -19.76 -11.08
C VAL A 469 33.08 -20.87 -12.11
N LEU A 470 32.48 -20.78 -13.31
CA LEU A 470 32.73 -21.75 -14.38
C LEU A 470 34.19 -21.78 -14.80
N LEU A 471 34.83 -20.62 -14.92
CA LEU A 471 36.25 -20.53 -15.29
C LEU A 471 37.13 -21.20 -14.25
N GLU A 472 36.86 -20.96 -12.96
CA GLU A 472 37.58 -21.58 -11.86
C GLU A 472 37.43 -23.11 -11.90
N LEU A 473 36.21 -23.62 -12.09
CA LEU A 473 35.93 -25.04 -12.18
C LEU A 473 36.65 -25.70 -13.37
N LEU A 474 36.68 -25.03 -14.53
CA LEU A 474 37.42 -25.50 -15.70
C LEU A 474 38.93 -25.54 -15.42
N GLY A 475 39.46 -24.54 -14.71
CA GLY A 475 40.84 -24.51 -14.23
C GLY A 475 41.16 -25.64 -13.27
N TYR A 476 40.29 -25.91 -12.30
CA TYR A 476 40.42 -27.04 -11.38
C TYR A 476 40.55 -28.37 -12.13
N PHE A 477 39.66 -28.64 -13.09
CA PHE A 477 39.70 -29.88 -13.86
C PHE A 477 40.93 -29.97 -14.77
N ALA A 478 41.31 -28.87 -15.43
CA ALA A 478 42.50 -28.84 -16.28
C ALA A 478 43.78 -29.13 -15.49
N LEU A 479 43.93 -28.50 -14.31
CA LEU A 479 45.06 -28.72 -13.42
C LEU A 479 45.06 -30.14 -12.85
N THR A 480 43.91 -30.64 -12.39
CA THR A 480 43.82 -32.03 -11.87
C THR A 480 44.24 -33.04 -12.95
N ALA A 481 43.85 -32.82 -14.21
CA ALA A 481 44.25 -33.69 -15.31
C ALA A 481 45.74 -33.57 -15.66
N GLN A 482 46.32 -32.38 -15.54
CA GLN A 482 47.73 -32.10 -15.87
C GLN A 482 48.70 -32.56 -14.77
N GLU A 483 48.34 -32.32 -13.52
CA GLU A 483 49.22 -32.51 -12.35
C GLU A 483 49.14 -33.94 -11.77
N GLY A 484 48.17 -34.75 -12.20
CA GLY A 484 48.04 -36.16 -11.84
C GLY A 484 47.63 -36.37 -10.38
N ASP A 485 48.54 -36.90 -9.56
CA ASP A 485 48.26 -37.23 -8.15
C ASP A 485 48.48 -36.05 -7.18
N LEU A 486 48.87 -34.87 -7.68
CA LEU A 486 49.06 -33.70 -6.83
C LEU A 486 47.72 -33.15 -6.31
N PRO A 487 47.65 -32.74 -5.03
CA PRO A 487 46.48 -32.04 -4.49
C PRO A 487 46.23 -30.70 -5.22
N VAL A 488 45.07 -30.62 -5.86
CA VAL A 488 44.48 -29.38 -6.39
C VAL A 488 43.24 -29.09 -5.55
N PHE A 489 43.07 -27.83 -5.14
CA PHE A 489 41.90 -27.36 -4.42
C PHE A 489 41.25 -26.20 -5.18
N TRP A 490 39.94 -26.07 -5.03
CA TRP A 490 39.12 -25.04 -5.68
C TRP A 490 38.35 -24.26 -4.62
N SER A 491 38.31 -22.93 -4.75
CA SER A 491 37.54 -22.04 -3.87
C SER A 491 37.94 -22.22 -2.39
N GLU A 492 39.24 -22.14 -2.11
CA GLU A 492 39.77 -22.31 -0.76
C GLU A 492 39.93 -20.99 -0.01
N ASP A 493 39.34 -20.89 1.18
CA ASP A 493 39.51 -19.74 2.07
C ASP A 493 40.73 -19.93 2.98
N LEU A 494 41.75 -19.09 2.78
CA LEU A 494 42.97 -19.10 3.58
C LEU A 494 42.91 -18.12 4.78
N GLY A 495 41.73 -17.57 5.09
CA GLY A 495 41.49 -16.60 6.16
C GLY A 495 41.89 -15.16 5.82
N ALA A 496 42.69 -14.97 4.76
CA ALA A 496 43.02 -13.66 4.16
C ALA A 496 42.18 -13.36 2.90
N GLY A 497 41.26 -14.27 2.55
CA GLY A 497 40.43 -14.23 1.34
C GLY A 497 40.44 -15.59 0.62
N GLU A 498 39.41 -15.78 -0.19
CA GLU A 498 39.23 -16.95 -1.03
C GLU A 498 40.20 -16.95 -2.22
N VAL A 499 40.87 -18.08 -2.44
CA VAL A 499 41.72 -18.35 -3.60
C VAL A 499 40.98 -19.25 -4.56
N ASP A 500 40.92 -18.83 -5.82
CA ASP A 500 40.21 -19.54 -6.87
C ASP A 500 40.75 -20.98 -7.03
N LEU A 501 42.07 -21.15 -7.21
CA LEU A 501 42.70 -22.47 -7.29
C LEU A 501 44.03 -22.52 -6.52
N LEU A 502 44.27 -23.65 -5.84
CA LEU A 502 45.49 -23.91 -5.08
C LEU A 502 46.08 -25.27 -5.44
N VAL A 503 47.35 -25.32 -5.84
CA VAL A 503 48.10 -26.58 -6.07
C VAL A 503 49.21 -26.70 -5.02
N ILE A 504 49.37 -27.89 -4.44
CA ILE A 504 50.37 -28.15 -3.39
C ILE A 504 51.31 -29.28 -3.79
N GLU A 505 52.63 -29.01 -3.80
CA GLU A 505 53.66 -30.02 -4.01
C GLU A 505 54.80 -29.85 -2.99
N GLN A 506 54.93 -30.78 -2.03
CA GLN A 506 56.10 -30.91 -1.13
C GLN A 506 56.65 -29.56 -0.60
N ASP A 507 55.77 -28.76 0.02
CA ASP A 507 56.03 -27.40 0.57
C ASP A 507 56.19 -26.27 -0.48
N GLN A 508 55.70 -26.50 -1.70
CA GLN A 508 55.47 -25.47 -2.72
C GLN A 508 53.97 -25.28 -2.97
N TYR A 509 53.56 -24.01 -3.01
CA TYR A 509 52.18 -23.58 -3.20
C TYR A 509 52.05 -22.76 -4.47
N ARG A 510 51.16 -23.15 -5.38
CA ARG A 510 50.74 -22.31 -6.52
C ARG A 510 49.37 -21.74 -6.21
N VAL A 511 49.32 -20.43 -6.00
CA VAL A 511 48.10 -19.67 -5.74
C VAL A 511 47.68 -19.02 -7.05
N ILE A 512 46.53 -19.44 -7.57
CA ILE A 512 46.11 -19.12 -8.92
C ILE A 512 44.78 -18.36 -8.85
N GLU A 513 44.73 -17.20 -9.52
CA GLU A 513 43.50 -16.42 -9.72
C GLU A 513 43.03 -16.54 -11.17
N CYS A 514 41.76 -16.84 -11.37
CA CYS A 514 41.13 -17.09 -12.66
C CYS A 514 40.48 -15.81 -13.20
N LYS A 515 40.86 -15.36 -14.40
CA LYS A 515 40.23 -14.21 -15.07
C LYS A 515 39.93 -14.55 -16.53
N ALA A 516 38.73 -14.24 -17.02
CA ALA A 516 38.35 -14.61 -18.38
C ALA A 516 39.18 -13.84 -19.44
N ASP A 517 39.13 -12.50 -19.38
CA ASP A 517 39.82 -11.63 -20.34
C ASP A 517 40.91 -10.81 -19.62
N PRO A 518 42.20 -11.02 -19.93
CA PRO A 518 43.30 -10.22 -19.36
C PRO A 518 43.23 -8.73 -19.76
N GLY A 519 42.57 -8.36 -20.86
CA GLY A 519 42.38 -6.97 -21.29
C GLY A 519 41.38 -6.18 -20.44
N ALA A 520 40.45 -6.87 -19.77
CA ALA A 520 39.48 -6.26 -18.86
C ALA A 520 40.02 -6.09 -17.42
N VAL A 521 41.20 -6.66 -17.11
CA VAL A 521 41.75 -6.69 -15.75
C VAL A 521 42.59 -5.45 -15.44
N ARG A 522 42.29 -4.79 -14.32
CA ARG A 522 43.16 -3.77 -13.73
C ARG A 522 44.20 -4.42 -12.81
N PHE A 523 45.32 -4.85 -13.39
CA PHE A 523 46.37 -5.57 -12.66
C PHE A 523 47.02 -4.77 -11.51
N SER A 524 46.95 -3.44 -11.54
CA SER A 524 47.38 -2.60 -10.42
C SER A 524 46.65 -2.91 -9.12
N ASP A 525 45.41 -3.38 -9.22
CA ASP A 525 44.51 -3.60 -8.09
C ASP A 525 44.48 -5.09 -7.72
N GLU A 526 44.53 -5.98 -8.71
CA GLU A 526 44.42 -7.42 -8.52
C GLU A 526 45.73 -8.08 -8.03
N ILE A 527 46.90 -7.64 -8.48
CA ILE A 527 48.18 -8.21 -8.02
C ILE A 527 48.38 -8.04 -6.50
N PRO A 528 48.12 -6.87 -5.88
CA PRO A 528 48.16 -6.72 -4.43
C PRO A 528 47.18 -7.64 -3.69
N LYS A 529 45.96 -7.85 -4.23
CA LYS A 529 44.97 -8.76 -3.64
C LYS A 529 45.47 -10.20 -3.66
N LEU A 530 45.95 -10.68 -4.80
CA LEU A 530 46.51 -12.02 -4.93
C LEU A 530 47.67 -12.26 -3.96
N ARG A 531 48.58 -11.28 -3.82
CA ARG A 531 49.66 -11.32 -2.84
C ARG A 531 49.16 -11.39 -1.39
N SER A 532 48.07 -10.67 -1.08
CA SER A 532 47.46 -10.67 0.25
C SER A 532 46.84 -12.03 0.55
N LYS A 533 46.07 -12.60 -0.40
CA LYS A 533 45.47 -13.94 -0.29
C LYS A 533 46.52 -15.02 -0.05
N ALA A 534 47.68 -14.91 -0.71
CA ALA A 534 48.78 -15.86 -0.62
C ALA A 534 49.64 -15.73 0.65
N ARG A 535 49.55 -14.62 1.40
CA ARG A 535 50.41 -14.34 2.55
C ARG A 535 50.42 -15.46 3.62
N PRO A 536 49.28 -16.08 3.99
CA PRO A 536 49.28 -17.15 5.00
C PRO A 536 50.17 -18.35 4.65
N LEU A 537 50.41 -18.60 3.36
CA LEU A 537 51.20 -19.75 2.89
C LEU A 537 52.71 -19.45 2.80
N GLN A 538 53.12 -18.17 2.89
CA GLN A 538 54.52 -17.77 2.74
C GLN A 538 55.40 -18.19 3.92
N ASP A 539 54.80 -18.38 5.09
CA ASP A 539 55.51 -18.85 6.30
C ASP A 539 55.69 -20.38 6.29
N ASP A 540 54.90 -21.10 5.49
CA ASP A 540 54.83 -22.57 5.45
C ASP A 540 55.59 -23.19 4.25
N GLY A 541 55.99 -22.39 3.26
CA GLY A 541 56.71 -22.91 2.08
C GLY A 541 57.00 -21.87 1.00
N THR A 542 57.36 -22.34 -0.20
CA THR A 542 57.60 -21.46 -1.35
C THR A 542 56.31 -21.19 -2.11
N THR A 543 55.90 -19.93 -2.25
CA THR A 543 54.65 -19.57 -2.94
C THR A 543 54.91 -18.97 -4.32
N ALA A 544 54.37 -19.59 -5.36
CA ALA A 544 54.24 -19.04 -6.71
C ALA A 544 52.84 -18.43 -6.88
N LEU A 545 52.78 -17.27 -7.53
CA LEU A 545 51.53 -16.55 -7.81
C LEU A 545 51.28 -16.61 -9.30
N GLU A 546 50.05 -16.94 -9.67
CA GLU A 546 49.68 -17.18 -11.06
C GLU A 546 48.34 -16.55 -11.39
N PHE A 547 48.19 -16.03 -12.62
CA PHE A 547 46.88 -15.81 -13.21
C PHE A 547 46.58 -16.89 -14.23
N MET A 548 45.40 -17.51 -14.12
CA MET A 548 44.89 -18.39 -15.14
C MET A 548 43.88 -17.63 -16.00
N PHE A 549 44.13 -17.59 -17.31
CA PHE A 549 43.29 -16.87 -18.26
C PHE A 549 42.51 -17.80 -19.19
N TRP A 550 41.32 -17.37 -19.58
CA TRP A 550 40.63 -17.96 -20.72
C TRP A 550 41.25 -17.49 -22.04
N GLU A 551 41.40 -16.17 -22.19
CA GLU A 551 42.01 -15.58 -23.38
C GLU A 551 43.52 -15.34 -23.18
N SER A 552 44.29 -15.48 -24.26
CA SER A 552 45.73 -15.24 -24.18
C SER A 552 46.02 -13.76 -23.93
N PRO A 553 46.86 -13.40 -22.94
CA PRO A 553 47.23 -12.01 -22.69
C PRO A 553 48.05 -11.45 -23.86
N THR A 554 47.93 -10.13 -24.06
CA THR A 554 48.82 -9.41 -24.99
C THR A 554 50.28 -9.52 -24.52
N GLU A 555 51.23 -9.31 -25.44
CA GLU A 555 52.66 -9.35 -25.09
C GLU A 555 53.04 -8.29 -24.03
N GLU A 556 52.39 -7.13 -24.07
CA GLU A 556 52.55 -6.08 -23.05
C GLU A 556 52.07 -6.55 -21.67
N THR A 557 50.86 -7.12 -21.60
CA THR A 557 50.30 -7.68 -20.37
C THR A 557 51.17 -8.81 -19.81
N ALA A 558 51.61 -9.73 -20.67
CA ALA A 558 52.47 -10.85 -20.29
C ALA A 558 53.82 -10.36 -19.72
N ASN A 559 54.43 -9.35 -20.35
CA ASN A 559 55.67 -8.74 -19.86
C ASN A 559 55.46 -8.02 -18.52
N SER A 560 54.32 -7.37 -18.32
CA SER A 560 53.97 -6.72 -17.05
C SER A 560 53.83 -7.72 -15.91
N LEU A 561 53.12 -8.84 -16.14
CA LEU A 561 52.95 -9.90 -15.13
C LEU A 561 54.29 -10.52 -14.74
N ARG A 562 55.13 -10.87 -15.73
CA ARG A 562 56.48 -11.41 -15.48
C ARG A 562 57.37 -10.43 -14.72
N SER A 563 57.31 -9.15 -15.06
CA SER A 563 58.07 -8.10 -14.35
C SER A 563 57.61 -7.93 -12.91
N ALA A 564 56.34 -8.21 -12.63
CA ALA A 564 55.77 -8.27 -11.29
C ALA A 564 56.03 -9.60 -10.57
N GLY A 565 56.75 -10.56 -11.18
CA GLY A 565 57.00 -11.89 -10.60
C GLY A 565 55.73 -12.74 -10.47
N ILE A 566 54.77 -12.54 -11.37
CA ILE A 566 53.52 -13.30 -11.45
C ILE A 566 53.55 -14.15 -12.72
N GLU A 567 53.31 -15.44 -12.57
CA GLU A 567 53.19 -16.37 -13.69
C GLU A 567 51.79 -16.27 -14.33
N TYR A 568 51.65 -16.77 -15.54
CA TYR A 568 50.32 -16.94 -16.12
C TYR A 568 50.23 -18.22 -16.93
N THR A 569 49.04 -18.79 -16.90
CA THR A 569 48.64 -19.91 -17.75
C THR A 569 47.42 -19.52 -18.54
N VAL A 570 47.34 -19.99 -19.78
CA VAL A 570 46.12 -19.93 -20.57
C VAL A 570 45.53 -21.32 -20.57
N LEU A 571 44.24 -21.43 -20.23
CA LEU A 571 43.54 -22.71 -20.28
C LEU A 571 43.72 -23.35 -21.66
N PRO A 572 44.13 -24.64 -21.72
CA PRO A 572 44.49 -25.27 -23.00
C PRO A 572 43.29 -25.37 -23.94
N ASN A 573 43.54 -25.35 -25.26
CA ASN A 573 42.49 -25.58 -26.26
C ASN A 573 41.87 -26.98 -26.11
N HIS A 574 40.56 -27.03 -25.91
CA HIS A 574 39.53 -28.06 -26.14
C HIS A 574 39.85 -29.57 -25.99
N SER A 575 40.94 -30.10 -26.54
CA SER A 575 41.27 -31.54 -26.50
C SER A 575 41.54 -32.11 -25.10
N SER A 576 41.84 -31.25 -24.12
CA SER A 576 42.02 -31.65 -22.71
C SER A 576 40.71 -31.96 -21.99
N PHE A 577 39.58 -31.52 -22.57
CA PHE A 577 38.26 -31.61 -21.95
C PHE A 577 37.38 -32.73 -22.55
N ASP A 578 37.88 -33.48 -23.54
CA ASP A 578 37.17 -34.55 -24.27
C ASP A 578 36.67 -35.71 -23.39
N ASN A 579 37.18 -35.84 -22.16
CA ASN A 579 36.81 -36.89 -21.20
C ASN A 579 36.04 -36.37 -19.97
N LEU A 580 35.71 -35.07 -19.91
CA LEU A 580 34.92 -34.53 -18.80
C LEU A 580 33.44 -34.89 -19.01
N SER A 581 32.89 -35.65 -18.06
CA SER A 581 31.45 -35.90 -18.00
C SER A 581 30.72 -34.57 -17.87
N LEU A 582 29.96 -34.22 -18.91
CA LEU A 582 29.10 -33.04 -18.97
C LEU A 582 28.19 -32.96 -17.73
N ASP A 583 27.76 -34.13 -17.23
CA ASP A 583 26.91 -34.26 -16.03
C ASP A 583 27.62 -33.75 -14.77
N ARG A 584 28.94 -33.96 -14.61
CA ARG A 584 29.69 -33.46 -13.43
C ARG A 584 29.88 -31.94 -13.44
N ILE A 585 30.02 -31.34 -14.62
CA ILE A 585 30.07 -29.88 -14.78
C ILE A 585 28.69 -29.28 -14.52
N GLN A 586 27.63 -29.94 -14.99
CA GLN A 586 26.24 -29.54 -14.75
C GLN A 586 25.86 -29.63 -13.26
N ASP A 587 26.22 -30.71 -12.57
CA ASP A 587 25.92 -30.90 -11.15
C ASP A 587 26.66 -29.85 -10.28
N ALA A 588 27.91 -29.53 -10.59
CA ALA A 588 28.69 -28.51 -9.88
C ALA A 588 28.17 -27.09 -10.14
N PHE A 589 27.75 -26.80 -11.37
CA PHE A 589 27.13 -25.52 -11.74
C PHE A 589 25.73 -25.35 -11.11
N ALA A 590 24.96 -26.42 -11.00
CA ALA A 590 23.65 -26.41 -10.33
C ALA A 590 23.76 -26.21 -8.80
N GLN A 591 24.84 -26.71 -8.17
CA GLN A 591 25.08 -26.52 -6.74
C GLN A 591 25.56 -25.10 -6.38
N SER A 592 26.16 -24.37 -7.32
CA SER A 592 26.68 -23.00 -7.11
C SER A 592 25.65 -21.89 -7.38
N ILE A 593 24.46 -22.23 -7.93
CA ILE A 593 23.35 -21.30 -8.14
C ILE A 593 22.05 -21.92 -7.57
N PRO A 594 21.80 -21.80 -6.25
CA PRO A 594 20.78 -22.59 -5.54
C PRO A 594 19.33 -22.35 -5.99
N ASP A 595 19.06 -21.24 -6.70
CA ASP A 595 17.69 -20.73 -6.91
C ASP A 595 17.21 -20.70 -8.38
N VAL A 596 17.92 -21.29 -9.33
CA VAL A 596 17.42 -21.42 -10.71
C VAL A 596 16.63 -22.73 -10.84
N ARG A 597 15.32 -22.67 -10.63
CA ARG A 597 14.42 -23.77 -11.04
C ARG A 597 14.34 -23.80 -12.57
N PHE A 598 14.85 -24.86 -13.18
CA PHE A 598 14.75 -25.13 -14.63
C PHE A 598 13.37 -25.72 -15.04
N ASP A 599 12.42 -25.80 -14.11
CA ASP A 599 11.11 -26.43 -14.31
C ASP A 599 10.01 -25.41 -14.67
N ASP A 600 10.12 -24.73 -15.81
CA ASP A 600 8.96 -24.12 -16.47
C ASP A 600 8.88 -24.60 -17.93
N PRO A 601 7.89 -25.45 -18.28
CA PRO A 601 7.73 -25.96 -19.65
C PRO A 601 7.28 -24.91 -20.68
N MET A 602 6.91 -23.66 -20.29
CA MET A 602 6.28 -22.69 -21.20
C MET A 602 6.73 -21.22 -21.06
N GLY A 603 8.00 -20.96 -20.73
CA GLY A 603 8.69 -19.66 -20.91
C GLY A 603 9.52 -19.25 -19.68
N PRO A 604 10.82 -18.89 -19.80
CA PRO A 604 11.44 -17.97 -20.74
C PRO A 604 12.56 -18.66 -21.57
N VAL A 605 12.18 -19.69 -22.32
CA VAL A 605 13.11 -20.48 -23.17
C VAL A 605 13.64 -19.68 -24.38
N ARG A 606 13.19 -18.43 -24.61
CA ARG A 606 13.70 -17.56 -25.69
C ARG A 606 14.66 -16.44 -25.28
N ARG A 607 14.98 -16.29 -23.99
CA ARG A 607 16.09 -15.41 -23.53
C ARG A 607 17.13 -16.10 -22.65
N PHE A 608 16.83 -17.30 -22.14
CA PHE A 608 17.82 -18.17 -21.51
C PHE A 608 18.50 -19.16 -22.48
N SER A 609 18.16 -19.07 -23.77
CA SER A 609 18.99 -19.70 -24.81
C SER A 609 20.38 -19.07 -24.82
N GLY A 610 20.60 -17.84 -24.35
CA GLY A 610 21.94 -17.25 -24.28
C GLY A 610 22.94 -18.00 -23.39
N ILE A 611 22.56 -18.60 -22.26
CA ILE A 611 23.53 -19.33 -21.41
C ILE A 611 23.70 -20.76 -21.90
N ARG A 612 22.60 -21.41 -22.29
CA ARG A 612 22.67 -22.75 -22.85
C ARG A 612 23.34 -22.72 -24.21
N GLU A 613 23.07 -21.73 -25.04
CA GLU A 613 23.76 -21.45 -26.30
C GLU A 613 25.10 -20.77 -26.09
N ASP A 614 25.45 -20.06 -25.02
CA ASP A 614 26.84 -19.61 -24.79
C ASP A 614 27.68 -20.79 -24.31
N LEU A 615 27.19 -21.62 -23.38
CA LEU A 615 27.85 -22.86 -22.96
C LEU A 615 27.91 -23.86 -24.11
N PHE A 616 26.83 -23.99 -24.90
CA PHE A 616 26.75 -24.87 -26.07
C PHE A 616 27.48 -24.28 -27.27
N TRP A 617 27.47 -22.96 -27.55
CA TRP A 617 28.28 -22.29 -28.59
C TRP A 617 29.76 -22.36 -28.24
N TYR A 618 30.12 -22.25 -26.98
CA TYR A 618 31.49 -22.39 -26.52
C TYR A 618 31.98 -23.84 -26.58
N LEU A 619 31.08 -24.81 -26.39
CA LEU A 619 31.34 -26.24 -26.61
C LEU A 619 31.24 -26.65 -28.10
N THR A 620 30.48 -25.95 -28.96
CA THR A 620 30.28 -26.29 -30.39
C THR A 620 31.09 -25.45 -31.39
N LEU A 621 31.61 -24.26 -31.03
CA LEU A 621 32.51 -23.49 -31.92
C LEU A 621 33.88 -24.14 -32.10
N THR A 622 34.17 -25.16 -31.32
CA THR A 622 35.43 -25.91 -31.41
C THR A 622 35.35 -27.18 -32.20
N GLU A 623 34.17 -27.52 -32.72
CA GLU A 623 34.00 -28.54 -33.74
C GLU A 623 34.02 -27.99 -35.18
N ASN A 624 34.03 -26.66 -35.40
CA ASN A 624 33.94 -26.09 -36.77
C ASN A 624 35.02 -25.03 -37.13
N ARG A 625 36.26 -25.25 -36.70
CA ARG A 625 37.46 -24.72 -37.39
C ARG A 625 38.48 -25.83 -37.64
N GLN A 626 38.14 -26.72 -38.57
CA GLN A 626 39.09 -27.39 -39.47
C GLN A 626 38.71 -27.09 -40.91
#